data_AF-A0A5C1MHU0-F1
#
_entry.id   AF-A0A5C1MHU0-F1
#
_cell.length_a   1.000
_cell.length_b   1.000
_cell.length_c   1.000
_cell.angle_alpha   90.00
_cell.angle_beta   90.00
_cell.angle_gamma   90.00
#
_symmetry.space_group_name_H-M   'P 1'
#
loop_
_entity.id
_entity.type
_entity.pdbx_description
1 polymer ?
#
loop_
_entity_poly.entity_id
_entity_poly.type
_entity_poly.pdbx_seq_one_letter_code
_entity_poly.pdbx_strand_id
1 'polypeptide(L)'
;MRTLILFTATAILLLSAAAVVAETNTGYSTEGGQSSNDGRVSTFKLGKDKRHSDSNSRSTTTSAGDDEQIQSSIKQMRDARKSRELDVSRPAQAVFLDYLLTMEAYPSALDGMPQRQLVEVIRRGRLSNPLFPANVGLGASSGKYSIDETRKGYLHSQAGNSARLLAVGGDEAAVIAYAHDLAILGAIIGQAYLFLADDISALQTKIAEAEGRKGRSRLISAPLRDATGRPRPVEAEITEIGAEDFQRMALGALIKVFREGIKDTWVKSMSNRLLSISDESGCVLKGAIDTVRVSCGPAILTFGNPAVLEIAGIQWAGTAFAGFEGRYRLSSAWSYSETLDHLQSIGKSSRIASDYAKRSEDSLSKGKSVDAVWDLREGVERSAKSSNSVNSKGGGKQ
;
A
#
# COMPACT_ATOMS: atom_id res chain seq x y z
N MET A 1 61.46 7.75 42.73
CA MET A 1 60.16 8.41 42.44
C MET A 1 59.28 7.41 41.70
N ARG A 2 58.56 6.63 42.51
CA ARG A 2 57.45 5.73 42.20
C ARG A 2 56.22 6.36 42.88
N THR A 3 55.01 6.04 42.41
CA THR A 3 53.66 6.64 42.68
C THR A 3 53.30 7.69 41.63
N LEU A 4 52.32 7.49 40.75
CA LEU A 4 50.95 7.11 41.06
C LEU A 4 50.33 6.23 39.96
N ILE A 5 49.89 5.05 40.37
CA ILE A 5 48.87 4.21 39.73
C ILE A 5 47.52 4.68 40.29
N LEU A 6 46.49 4.75 39.44
CA LEU A 6 45.04 4.62 39.69
C LEU A 6 44.26 5.65 38.88
N PHE A 7 43.71 5.23 37.75
CA PHE A 7 42.25 5.25 37.51
C PHE A 7 41.97 4.36 36.29
N THR A 8 41.98 3.06 36.55
CA THR A 8 41.28 2.04 35.76
C THR A 8 39.82 2.00 36.22
N ALA A 9 38.89 2.03 35.25
CA ALA A 9 37.46 1.68 35.29
C ALA A 9 36.55 2.81 34.77
N THR A 10 35.64 2.43 33.85
CA THR A 10 34.60 3.21 33.13
C THR A 10 35.15 4.07 31.98
N ALA A 11 34.92 3.81 30.69
CA ALA A 11 33.77 3.22 29.97
C ALA A 11 34.31 2.39 28.77
N ILE A 12 33.87 1.15 28.45
CA ILE A 12 32.53 0.65 28.10
C ILE A 12 31.79 1.59 27.15
N LEU A 13 32.03 1.46 25.84
CA LEU A 13 31.00 1.20 24.81
C LEU A 13 31.52 1.48 23.38
N LEU A 14 31.33 0.49 22.50
CA LEU A 14 31.11 0.60 21.04
C LEU A 14 32.38 0.91 20.20
N LEU A 15 32.81 0.15 19.18
CA LEU A 15 32.22 -0.93 18.41
C LEU A 15 33.36 -1.79 17.85
N SER A 16 33.23 -3.10 18.00
CA SER A 16 33.98 -4.12 17.28
C SER A 16 33.12 -4.70 16.14
N ALA A 17 33.78 -5.23 15.11
CA ALA A 17 33.29 -6.21 14.13
C ALA A 17 32.34 -5.68 13.03
N ALA A 18 32.38 -6.13 11.77
CA ALA A 18 33.27 -7.03 11.04
C ALA A 18 32.97 -6.86 9.54
N ALA A 19 33.96 -7.14 8.69
CA ALA A 19 33.73 -7.53 7.31
C ALA A 19 33.45 -9.04 7.28
N VAL A 20 32.35 -9.49 6.65
CA VAL A 20 32.18 -10.84 6.07
C VAL A 20 31.20 -10.78 4.88
N VAL A 21 31.58 -11.55 3.86
CA VAL A 21 31.04 -11.82 2.51
C VAL A 21 29.89 -12.84 2.51
N ALA A 22 28.96 -12.77 1.55
CA ALA A 22 28.33 -13.87 0.78
C ALA A 22 27.13 -13.30 -0.01
N GLU A 23 27.16 -13.20 -1.35
CA GLU A 23 26.86 -14.25 -2.33
C GLU A 23 25.56 -15.03 -2.07
N THR A 24 24.52 -14.72 -2.83
CA THR A 24 23.57 -15.72 -3.32
C THR A 24 23.40 -15.55 -4.82
N ASN A 25 23.95 -16.53 -5.54
CA ASN A 25 23.61 -16.93 -6.90
C ASN A 25 22.09 -17.04 -7.08
N THR A 26 21.58 -16.50 -8.18
CA THR A 26 20.53 -17.16 -8.97
C THR A 26 20.84 -16.91 -10.44
N GLY A 27 21.27 -17.97 -11.12
CA GLY A 27 21.52 -17.96 -12.55
C GLY A 27 20.23 -17.74 -13.32
N TYR A 28 20.27 -16.79 -14.24
CA TYR A 28 19.33 -16.71 -15.35
C TYR A 28 19.95 -17.48 -16.53
N SER A 29 19.39 -18.66 -16.80
CA SER A 29 19.58 -19.37 -18.06
C SER A 29 18.89 -18.59 -19.18
N THR A 30 19.70 -18.12 -20.12
CA THR A 30 19.30 -17.63 -21.43
C THR A 30 19.18 -18.81 -22.41
N GLU A 31 17.98 -19.02 -22.94
CA GLU A 31 17.60 -19.62 -24.23
C GLU A 31 16.09 -19.32 -24.34
N GLY A 32 15.52 -18.61 -25.32
CA GLY A 32 15.85 -18.52 -26.73
C GLY A 32 14.69 -19.14 -27.52
N GLY A 33 13.62 -18.39 -27.80
CA GLY A 33 12.49 -18.90 -28.60
C GLY A 33 11.35 -17.91 -28.79
N GLN A 34 11.32 -17.29 -29.97
CA GLN A 34 10.37 -16.29 -30.46
C GLN A 34 8.91 -16.80 -30.51
N SER A 35 7.92 -15.91 -30.32
CA SER A 35 6.83 -15.69 -31.29
C SER A 35 5.86 -14.58 -30.83
N SER A 36 5.68 -13.61 -31.74
CA SER A 36 4.61 -12.62 -31.94
C SER A 36 3.22 -12.92 -31.34
N ASN A 37 2.57 -11.92 -30.71
CA ASN A 37 1.64 -10.98 -31.38
C ASN A 37 0.77 -10.23 -30.34
N ASP A 38 0.60 -8.93 -30.60
CA ASP A 38 -0.57 -8.08 -30.40
C ASP A 38 -1.66 -8.45 -29.38
N GLY A 39 -2.01 -7.48 -28.54
CA GLY A 39 -3.43 -7.25 -28.24
C GLY A 39 -3.81 -6.74 -26.85
N ARG A 40 -3.91 -5.41 -26.74
CA ARG A 40 -4.96 -4.66 -25.99
C ARG A 40 -5.19 -4.98 -24.51
N VAL A 41 -4.74 -4.03 -23.69
CA VAL A 41 -5.35 -3.57 -22.45
C VAL A 41 -6.87 -3.37 -22.63
N SER A 42 -7.70 -4.12 -21.89
CA SER A 42 -9.14 -3.91 -21.82
C SER A 42 -9.52 -3.12 -20.57
N THR A 43 -9.68 -1.82 -20.77
CA THR A 43 -10.35 -0.88 -19.89
C THR A 43 -11.85 -1.19 -19.80
N PHE A 44 -12.38 -1.08 -18.58
CA PHE A 44 -13.77 -0.77 -18.20
C PHE A 44 -14.86 -0.85 -19.29
N LYS A 45 -15.80 -1.79 -19.14
CA LYS A 45 -17.11 -1.75 -19.78
C LYS A 45 -18.23 -1.66 -18.74
N LEU A 46 -18.79 -0.45 -18.61
CA LEU A 46 -20.17 -0.24 -18.21
C LEU A 46 -20.96 0.05 -19.50
N GLY A 47 -21.90 -0.83 -19.87
CA GLY A 47 -22.71 -0.66 -21.07
C GLY A 47 -23.79 -1.73 -21.19
N LYS A 48 -25.02 -1.33 -20.86
CA LYS A 48 -26.27 -2.09 -20.91
C LYS A 48 -26.59 -2.72 -22.28
N ASP A 49 -27.27 -3.87 -22.17
CA ASP A 49 -28.34 -4.40 -23.02
C ASP A 49 -28.17 -4.50 -24.54
N LYS A 50 -28.14 -5.76 -25.02
CA LYS A 50 -29.03 -6.18 -26.11
C LYS A 50 -29.33 -7.67 -26.03
N ARG A 51 -30.62 -7.98 -25.83
CA ARG A 51 -31.23 -9.30 -26.01
C ARG A 51 -31.09 -9.72 -27.47
N HIS A 52 -30.77 -10.99 -27.71
CA HIS A 52 -31.37 -11.78 -28.78
C HIS A 52 -31.50 -13.23 -28.36
N SER A 53 -32.55 -13.85 -28.89
CA SER A 53 -33.18 -15.10 -28.50
C SER A 53 -32.51 -16.33 -29.11
N ASP A 54 -32.95 -17.48 -28.58
CA ASP A 54 -33.00 -18.79 -29.20
C ASP A 54 -31.68 -19.56 -29.40
N SER A 55 -31.45 -20.54 -28.53
CA SER A 55 -31.62 -21.92 -29.00
C SER A 55 -31.92 -22.86 -27.84
N ASN A 56 -32.99 -23.61 -28.06
CA ASN A 56 -33.44 -24.73 -27.28
C ASN A 56 -32.40 -25.86 -27.44
N SER A 57 -31.39 -25.92 -26.57
CA SER A 57 -30.60 -27.13 -26.40
C SER A 57 -30.85 -27.67 -25.00
N ARG A 58 -31.53 -28.81 -24.95
CA ARG A 58 -31.66 -29.64 -23.76
C ARG A 58 -30.28 -30.23 -23.50
N SER A 59 -29.41 -29.41 -22.90
CA SER A 59 -28.18 -29.88 -22.28
C SER A 59 -28.61 -30.70 -21.06
N THR A 60 -28.49 -32.01 -21.17
CA THR A 60 -28.36 -32.88 -19.99
C THR A 60 -27.06 -32.51 -19.30
N THR A 61 -27.11 -31.49 -18.44
CA THR A 61 -26.02 -31.17 -17.54
C THR A 61 -25.91 -32.31 -16.53
N THR A 62 -24.81 -33.05 -16.61
CA THR A 62 -24.35 -33.95 -15.56
C THR A 62 -23.96 -33.13 -14.33
N SER A 63 -24.97 -32.57 -13.67
CA SER A 63 -24.82 -31.60 -12.58
C SER A 63 -24.23 -32.18 -11.29
N ALA A 64 -23.94 -33.48 -11.28
CA ALA A 64 -23.26 -34.17 -10.19
C ALA A 64 -21.73 -34.01 -10.23
N GLY A 65 -21.13 -33.95 -11.43
CA GLY A 65 -19.67 -33.80 -11.60
C GLY A 65 -19.18 -32.38 -11.27
N ASP A 66 -19.93 -31.37 -11.70
CA ASP A 66 -19.62 -29.96 -11.39
C ASP A 66 -19.73 -29.70 -9.88
N ASP A 67 -20.68 -30.33 -9.18
CA ASP A 67 -20.88 -30.17 -7.74
C ASP A 67 -19.72 -30.75 -6.91
N GLU A 68 -19.15 -31.90 -7.31
CA GLU A 68 -17.95 -32.48 -6.67
C GLU A 68 -16.70 -31.64 -6.95
N GLN A 69 -16.56 -31.07 -8.15
CA GLN A 69 -15.46 -30.15 -8.46
C GLN A 69 -15.52 -28.88 -7.61
N ILE A 70 -16.72 -28.33 -7.38
CA ILE A 70 -16.91 -27.16 -6.52
C ILE A 70 -16.59 -27.48 -5.07
N GLN A 71 -17.07 -28.62 -4.58
CA GLN A 71 -16.82 -29.04 -3.21
C GLN A 71 -15.34 -29.34 -2.98
N SER A 72 -14.68 -30.00 -3.93
CA SER A 72 -13.25 -30.27 -3.86
C SER A 72 -12.43 -28.98 -3.96
N SER A 73 -12.78 -28.03 -4.83
CA SER A 73 -12.14 -26.70 -4.86
C SER A 73 -12.33 -25.96 -3.53
N ILE A 74 -13.55 -25.85 -3.01
CA ILE A 74 -13.82 -25.17 -1.72
C ILE A 74 -13.11 -25.88 -0.56
N LYS A 75 -13.05 -27.21 -0.59
CA LYS A 75 -12.39 -28.02 0.43
C LYS A 75 -10.87 -27.88 0.35
N GLN A 76 -10.27 -28.02 -0.84
CA GLN A 76 -8.85 -27.76 -1.09
C GLN A 76 -8.48 -26.38 -0.62
N MET A 77 -9.31 -25.39 -0.91
CA MET A 77 -9.10 -24.03 -0.47
C MET A 77 -9.25 -23.84 1.06
N ARG A 78 -10.22 -24.49 1.71
CA ARG A 78 -10.31 -24.53 3.18
C ARG A 78 -9.13 -25.26 3.82
N ASP A 79 -8.63 -26.29 3.16
CA ASP A 79 -7.49 -27.06 3.64
C ASP A 79 -6.18 -26.29 3.38
N ALA A 80 -6.10 -25.49 2.30
CA ALA A 80 -5.05 -24.48 2.09
C ALA A 80 -5.07 -23.40 3.18
N ARG A 81 -6.25 -22.98 3.66
CA ARG A 81 -6.39 -22.12 4.86
C ARG A 81 -5.82 -22.79 6.13
N LYS A 82 -5.82 -24.12 6.21
CA LYS A 82 -5.28 -24.87 7.36
C LYS A 82 -3.79 -25.16 7.22
N SER A 83 -3.28 -25.40 6.00
CA SER A 83 -1.85 -25.54 5.72
C SER A 83 -1.23 -24.15 5.57
N ARG A 84 -0.87 -23.52 6.69
CA ARG A 84 -0.32 -22.16 6.72
C ARG A 84 1.07 -22.09 6.05
N GLU A 85 1.08 -21.85 4.74
CA GLU A 85 2.19 -21.23 4.01
C GLU A 85 1.84 -19.74 3.86
N LEU A 86 2.35 -18.92 4.79
CA LEU A 86 2.19 -17.46 4.81
C LEU A 86 3.33 -16.84 3.99
N ASP A 87 3.30 -17.00 2.68
CA ASP A 87 4.48 -16.68 1.84
C ASP A 87 4.59 -15.20 1.44
N VAL A 88 3.51 -14.43 1.53
CA VAL A 88 3.53 -13.05 1.02
C VAL A 88 3.63 -12.05 2.17
N SER A 89 4.83 -11.52 2.36
CA SER A 89 5.05 -10.31 3.15
C SER A 89 4.95 -9.09 2.23
N ARG A 90 3.85 -8.33 2.32
CA ARG A 90 3.74 -7.03 1.62
C ARG A 90 3.81 -5.86 2.60
N PRO A 91 4.63 -4.84 2.33
CA PRO A 91 4.51 -3.58 3.03
C PRO A 91 3.21 -2.89 2.61
N ALA A 92 2.36 -2.49 3.55
CA ALA A 92 1.09 -1.81 3.22
C ALA A 92 1.31 -0.53 2.40
N GLN A 93 2.44 0.14 2.62
CA GLN A 93 2.89 1.25 1.80
C GLN A 93 2.89 0.92 0.31
N ALA A 94 3.46 -0.21 -0.11
CA ALA A 94 3.54 -0.54 -1.53
C ALA A 94 2.13 -0.66 -2.14
N VAL A 95 1.20 -1.28 -1.41
CA VAL A 95 -0.20 -1.40 -1.83
C VAL A 95 -0.86 -0.03 -1.99
N PHE A 96 -0.64 0.89 -1.04
CA PHE A 96 -1.18 2.25 -1.16
C PHE A 96 -0.54 3.03 -2.33
N LEU A 97 0.77 2.91 -2.53
CA LEU A 97 1.47 3.55 -3.63
C LEU A 97 0.98 3.05 -4.99
N ASP A 98 0.75 1.75 -5.15
CA ASP A 98 0.21 1.17 -6.38
C ASP A 98 -1.17 1.76 -6.72
N TYR A 99 -2.05 1.91 -5.72
CA TYR A 99 -3.36 2.53 -5.91
C TYR A 99 -3.25 4.02 -6.20
N LEU A 100 -2.39 4.75 -5.49
CA LEU A 100 -2.19 6.17 -5.74
C LEU A 100 -1.62 6.43 -7.13
N LEU A 101 -0.65 5.64 -7.59
CA LEU A 101 -0.13 5.69 -8.96
C LEU A 101 -1.23 5.40 -9.99
N THR A 102 -2.11 4.44 -9.70
CA THR A 102 -3.29 4.18 -10.54
C THR A 102 -4.24 5.39 -10.58
N MET A 103 -4.46 6.06 -9.45
CA MET A 103 -5.28 7.28 -9.39
C MET A 103 -4.61 8.47 -10.11
N GLU A 104 -3.28 8.59 -10.06
CA GLU A 104 -2.54 9.58 -10.86
C GLU A 104 -2.71 9.31 -12.37
N ALA A 105 -2.63 8.04 -12.79
CA ALA A 105 -2.80 7.64 -14.18
C ALA A 105 -4.25 7.79 -14.69
N TYR A 106 -5.24 7.65 -13.80
CA TYR A 106 -6.66 7.75 -14.11
C TYR A 106 -7.38 8.77 -13.19
N PRO A 107 -7.19 10.09 -13.39
CA PRO A 107 -7.74 11.12 -12.51
C PRO A 107 -9.26 11.14 -12.40
N SER A 108 -9.98 10.56 -13.37
CA SER A 108 -11.44 10.42 -13.34
C SER A 108 -11.93 9.56 -12.18
N ALA A 109 -11.09 8.67 -11.65
CA ALA A 109 -11.39 7.89 -10.44
C ALA A 109 -11.56 8.78 -9.19
N LEU A 110 -11.05 10.02 -9.23
CA LEU A 110 -11.14 10.99 -8.14
C LEU A 110 -12.33 11.96 -8.29
N ASP A 111 -13.10 11.85 -9.38
CA ASP A 111 -14.20 12.77 -9.63
C ASP A 111 -15.33 12.60 -8.61
N GLY A 112 -15.83 13.72 -8.10
CA GLY A 112 -16.85 13.74 -7.05
C GLY A 112 -16.32 13.49 -5.63
N MET A 113 -15.01 13.32 -5.43
CA MET A 113 -14.43 13.25 -4.09
C MET A 113 -14.46 14.62 -3.40
N PRO A 114 -14.87 14.69 -2.11
CA PRO A 114 -15.06 15.97 -1.41
C PRO A 114 -13.74 16.67 -1.06
N GLN A 115 -12.64 15.93 -0.91
CA GLN A 115 -11.35 16.44 -0.45
C GLN A 115 -10.51 17.01 -1.59
N ARG A 116 -10.91 18.17 -2.12
CA ARG A 116 -10.27 18.81 -3.30
C ARG A 116 -8.75 18.97 -3.19
N GLN A 117 -8.24 19.34 -2.02
CA GLN A 117 -6.80 19.53 -1.81
C GLN A 117 -6.03 18.21 -1.94
N LEU A 118 -6.57 17.11 -1.42
CA LEU A 118 -5.94 15.80 -1.53
C LEU A 118 -5.94 15.32 -2.99
N VAL A 119 -7.06 15.50 -3.68
CA VAL A 119 -7.22 15.15 -5.09
C VAL A 119 -6.23 15.92 -5.97
N GLU A 120 -6.04 17.22 -5.71
CA GLU A 120 -5.15 18.06 -6.48
C GLU A 120 -3.69 17.61 -6.39
N VAL A 121 -3.25 17.16 -5.21
CA VAL A 121 -1.89 16.63 -5.04
C VAL A 121 -1.67 15.36 -5.87
N ILE A 122 -2.66 14.47 -5.95
CA ILE A 122 -2.58 13.29 -6.81
C ILE A 122 -2.54 13.69 -8.29
N ARG A 123 -3.38 14.65 -8.69
CA ARG A 123 -3.42 15.14 -10.09
C ARG A 123 -2.11 15.77 -10.56
N ARG A 124 -1.30 16.32 -9.66
CA ARG A 124 0.04 16.86 -9.98
C ARG A 124 1.05 15.77 -10.34
N GLY A 125 0.74 14.49 -10.12
CA GLY A 125 1.55 13.38 -10.61
C GLY A 125 2.93 13.28 -9.94
N ARG A 126 3.04 13.58 -8.65
CA ARG A 126 4.34 13.66 -7.95
C ARG A 126 4.95 12.29 -7.66
N LEU A 127 4.14 11.23 -7.65
CA LEU A 127 4.65 9.87 -7.50
C LEU A 127 5.25 9.38 -8.83
N SER A 128 4.55 9.61 -9.94
CA SER A 128 5.01 9.24 -11.29
C SER A 128 6.11 10.16 -11.84
N ASN A 129 6.13 11.43 -11.44
CA ASN A 129 7.12 12.43 -11.86
C ASN A 129 7.79 13.11 -10.65
N PRO A 130 8.72 12.42 -9.95
CA PRO A 130 9.45 13.01 -8.83
C PRO A 130 10.39 14.14 -9.29
N LEU A 131 10.62 15.12 -8.42
CA LEU A 131 11.62 16.15 -8.69
C LEU A 131 13.03 15.62 -8.40
N PHE A 132 13.93 15.87 -9.34
CA PHE A 132 15.37 15.69 -9.20
C PHE A 132 16.06 17.03 -8.92
N PRO A 133 17.32 17.03 -8.41
CA PRO A 133 18.03 18.27 -8.13
C PRO A 133 18.06 19.26 -9.29
N ALA A 134 18.21 18.76 -10.52
CA ALA A 134 18.21 19.58 -11.73
C ALA A 134 16.91 20.36 -11.94
N ASN A 135 15.75 19.83 -11.52
CA ASN A 135 14.46 20.49 -11.69
C ASN A 135 14.31 21.75 -10.84
N VAL A 136 15.12 21.91 -9.80
CA VAL A 136 15.08 23.05 -8.87
C VAL A 136 16.37 23.86 -8.89
N GLY A 137 17.16 23.77 -9.97
CA GLY A 137 18.41 24.53 -10.11
C GLY A 137 19.60 23.98 -9.32
N LEU A 138 19.46 22.81 -8.70
CA LEU A 138 20.51 22.14 -7.91
C LEU A 138 21.23 21.02 -8.67
N GLY A 139 21.04 20.95 -9.99
CA GLY A 139 21.75 20.01 -10.86
C GLY A 139 23.04 20.60 -11.42
N ALA A 140 24.07 19.75 -11.55
CA ALA A 140 25.29 20.06 -12.30
C ALA A 140 25.23 19.60 -13.77
N SER A 141 24.07 19.20 -14.30
CA SER A 141 23.99 18.75 -15.69
C SER A 141 24.01 19.94 -16.67
N SER A 142 24.98 19.97 -17.57
CA SER A 142 24.99 20.85 -18.74
C SER A 142 24.43 20.09 -19.96
N GLY A 143 23.13 20.21 -20.21
CA GLY A 143 22.48 19.59 -21.37
C GLY A 143 22.42 18.05 -21.35
N LYS A 144 22.25 17.42 -22.52
CA LYS A 144 22.16 15.96 -22.65
C LYS A 144 23.53 15.32 -22.40
N TYR A 145 23.71 14.79 -21.18
CA TYR A 145 24.77 13.88 -20.74
C TYR A 145 26.13 14.46 -20.32
N SER A 146 26.29 15.79 -20.20
CA SER A 146 27.54 16.35 -19.65
C SER A 146 27.35 16.91 -18.24
N ILE A 147 28.37 16.73 -17.40
CA ILE A 147 28.43 17.27 -16.03
C ILE A 147 29.30 18.52 -16.07
N ASP A 148 28.75 19.64 -15.63
CA ASP A 148 29.49 20.86 -15.35
C ASP A 148 30.25 20.67 -14.02
N GLU A 149 31.50 20.20 -14.12
CA GLU A 149 32.37 19.98 -12.96
C GLU A 149 32.65 21.26 -12.17
N THR A 150 32.57 22.44 -12.81
CA THR A 150 32.75 23.73 -12.12
C THR A 150 31.55 24.02 -11.22
N ARG A 151 30.34 23.92 -11.78
CA ARG A 151 29.10 24.07 -11.02
C ARG A 151 28.96 23.00 -9.94
N LYS A 152 29.36 21.77 -10.24
CA LYS A 152 29.42 20.67 -9.27
C LYS A 152 30.34 21.00 -8.10
N GLY A 153 31.56 21.45 -8.37
CA GLY A 153 32.52 21.88 -7.34
C GLY A 153 31.98 23.04 -6.50
N TYR A 154 31.35 24.02 -7.13
CA TYR A 154 30.69 25.13 -6.43
C TYR A 154 29.57 24.63 -5.53
N LEU A 155 28.59 23.90 -6.05
CA LEU A 155 27.47 23.37 -5.27
C LEU A 155 27.93 22.48 -4.12
N HIS A 156 28.94 21.64 -4.35
CA HIS A 156 29.54 20.82 -3.30
C HIS A 156 30.15 21.67 -2.17
N SER A 157 30.89 22.73 -2.51
CA SER A 157 31.44 23.65 -1.52
C SER A 157 30.36 24.38 -0.71
N GLN A 158 29.26 24.77 -1.37
CA GLN A 158 28.16 25.49 -0.72
C GLN A 158 27.35 24.58 0.20
N ALA A 159 27.21 23.30 -0.17
CA ALA A 159 26.48 22.34 0.64
C ALA A 159 27.23 21.99 1.95
N GLY A 160 28.57 22.02 1.93
CA GLY A 160 29.39 21.96 3.15
C GLY A 160 29.21 23.16 4.08
N ASN A 161 28.87 24.33 3.53
CA ASN A 161 28.71 25.57 4.28
C ASN A 161 27.25 25.91 4.64
N SER A 162 26.29 25.04 4.32
CA SER A 162 24.86 25.28 4.58
C SER A 162 24.36 26.61 3.98
N ALA A 163 24.66 26.85 2.70
CA ALA A 163 24.24 28.06 2.00
C ALA A 163 22.72 28.13 1.78
N ARG A 164 22.17 29.35 1.74
CA ARG A 164 20.77 29.58 1.35
C ARG A 164 20.53 29.09 -0.08
N LEU A 165 19.37 28.47 -0.30
CA LEU A 165 19.00 27.88 -1.58
C LEU A 165 18.99 28.92 -2.71
N LEU A 166 18.41 30.11 -2.47
CA LEU A 166 18.44 31.21 -3.43
C LEU A 166 19.86 31.68 -3.78
N ALA A 167 20.79 31.66 -2.82
CA ALA A 167 22.17 32.11 -3.04
C ALA A 167 22.97 31.18 -3.97
N VAL A 168 22.50 29.95 -4.15
CA VAL A 168 23.10 28.97 -5.08
C VAL A 168 22.29 28.80 -6.37
N GLY A 169 21.31 29.69 -6.61
CA GLY A 169 20.46 29.67 -7.80
C GLY A 169 19.37 28.60 -7.78
N GLY A 170 19.01 28.10 -6.60
CA GLY A 170 17.92 27.13 -6.46
C GLY A 170 16.54 27.80 -6.42
N ASP A 171 15.53 27.09 -6.94
CA ASP A 171 14.13 27.52 -6.92
C ASP A 171 13.47 27.13 -5.59
N GLU A 172 13.54 28.03 -4.61
CA GLU A 172 13.02 27.81 -3.26
C GLU A 172 11.52 27.58 -3.22
N ALA A 173 10.75 28.32 -4.02
CA ALA A 173 9.30 28.16 -4.09
C ALA A 173 8.91 26.77 -4.63
N ALA A 174 9.61 26.29 -5.67
CA ALA A 174 9.38 24.94 -6.20
C ALA A 174 9.72 23.84 -5.17
N VAL A 175 10.78 24.03 -4.38
CA VAL A 175 11.16 23.09 -3.31
C VAL A 175 10.09 23.04 -2.21
N ILE A 176 9.60 24.20 -1.76
CA ILE A 176 8.56 24.27 -0.73
C ILE A 176 7.26 23.65 -1.24
N ALA A 177 6.83 23.97 -2.45
CA ALA A 177 5.64 23.39 -3.06
C ALA A 177 5.74 21.87 -3.17
N TYR A 178 6.90 21.33 -3.55
CA TYR A 178 7.12 19.89 -3.63
C TYR A 178 7.13 19.23 -2.25
N ALA A 179 7.74 19.88 -1.25
CA ALA A 179 7.67 19.41 0.13
C ALA A 179 6.23 19.38 0.66
N HIS A 180 5.39 20.36 0.30
CA HIS A 180 3.96 20.37 0.63
C HIS A 180 3.20 19.23 -0.04
N ASP A 181 3.46 18.96 -1.32
CA ASP A 181 2.86 17.83 -2.04
C ASP A 181 3.20 16.50 -1.34
N LEU A 182 4.49 16.28 -1.04
CA LEU A 182 4.96 15.09 -0.31
C LEU A 182 4.40 15.02 1.13
N ALA A 183 4.20 16.16 1.79
CA ALA A 183 3.55 16.22 3.10
C ALA A 183 2.11 15.70 3.04
N ILE A 184 1.37 16.14 2.02
CA ILE A 184 -0.02 15.72 1.82
C ILE A 184 -0.08 14.24 1.44
N LEU A 185 0.81 13.76 0.56
CA LEU A 185 0.92 12.33 0.23
C LEU A 185 1.19 11.47 1.48
N GLY A 186 2.13 11.89 2.32
CA GLY A 186 2.40 11.21 3.58
C GLY A 186 1.23 11.24 4.56
N ALA A 187 0.46 12.32 4.59
CA ALA A 187 -0.75 12.39 5.39
C ALA A 187 -1.83 11.42 4.87
N ILE A 188 -2.02 11.34 3.54
CA ILE A 188 -2.98 10.42 2.92
C ILE A 188 -2.64 8.98 3.28
N ILE A 189 -1.38 8.57 3.07
CA ILE A 189 -0.94 7.19 3.34
C ILE A 189 -0.98 6.90 4.85
N GLY A 190 -0.52 7.82 5.69
CA GLY A 190 -0.57 7.66 7.15
C GLY A 190 -2.01 7.50 7.67
N GLN A 191 -2.95 8.30 7.18
CA GLN A 191 -4.37 8.16 7.54
C GLN A 191 -4.98 6.86 7.02
N ALA A 192 -4.65 6.45 5.78
CA ALA A 192 -5.13 5.20 5.21
C ALA A 192 -4.60 3.99 5.99
N TYR A 193 -3.37 4.06 6.46
CA TYR A 193 -2.77 3.03 7.30
C TYR A 193 -3.55 2.86 8.62
N LEU A 194 -3.90 3.96 9.28
CA LEU A 194 -4.70 3.92 10.52
C LEU A 194 -6.08 3.32 10.28
N PHE A 195 -6.77 3.72 9.19
CA PHE A 195 -8.05 3.13 8.83
C PHE A 195 -7.94 1.64 8.52
N LEU A 196 -6.92 1.22 7.78
CA LEU A 196 -6.69 -0.19 7.48
C LEU A 196 -6.48 -1.01 8.76
N ALA A 197 -5.69 -0.50 9.71
CA ALA A 197 -5.46 -1.17 10.99
C ALA A 197 -6.76 -1.33 11.80
N ASP A 198 -7.59 -0.28 11.87
CA ASP A 198 -8.90 -0.32 12.52
C ASP A 198 -9.82 -1.34 11.83
N ASP A 199 -9.86 -1.33 10.50
CA ASP A 199 -10.72 -2.20 9.70
C ASP A 199 -10.31 -3.68 9.85
N ILE A 200 -9.01 -4.00 9.88
CA ILE A 200 -8.50 -5.36 10.13
C ILE A 200 -8.94 -5.84 11.52
N SER A 201 -8.78 -5.00 12.55
CA SER A 201 -9.19 -5.32 13.92
C SER A 201 -10.70 -5.61 14.01
N ALA A 202 -11.51 -4.77 13.35
CA ALA A 202 -12.95 -4.92 13.30
C ALA A 202 -13.37 -6.20 12.56
N LEU A 203 -12.73 -6.51 11.43
CA LEU A 203 -13.02 -7.72 10.66
C LEU A 203 -12.69 -8.98 11.47
N GLN A 204 -11.53 -9.02 12.12
CA GLN A 204 -11.14 -10.15 12.98
C GLN A 204 -12.14 -10.37 14.12
N THR A 205 -12.62 -9.28 14.73
CA THR A 205 -13.64 -9.35 15.78
C THR A 205 -14.93 -9.96 15.23
N LYS A 206 -15.43 -9.49 14.07
CA LYS A 206 -16.61 -10.08 13.41
C LYS A 206 -16.41 -11.56 13.08
N ILE A 207 -15.21 -11.95 12.63
CA ILE A 207 -14.89 -13.35 12.32
C ILE A 207 -14.93 -14.21 13.58
N ALA A 208 -14.29 -13.77 14.67
CA ALA A 208 -14.26 -14.49 15.94
C ALA A 208 -15.66 -14.70 16.52
N GLU A 209 -16.51 -13.67 16.47
CA GLU A 209 -17.91 -13.74 16.91
C GLU A 209 -18.71 -14.76 16.09
N ALA A 210 -18.59 -14.75 14.77
CA ALA A 210 -19.28 -15.71 13.90
C ALA A 210 -18.78 -17.15 14.06
N GLU A 211 -17.51 -17.34 14.42
CA GLU A 211 -16.94 -18.66 14.71
C GLU A 211 -17.20 -19.11 16.18
N GLY A 212 -17.93 -18.32 16.97
CA GLY A 212 -18.24 -18.64 18.37
C GLY A 212 -17.04 -18.57 19.31
N ARG A 213 -15.91 -18.00 18.86
CA ARG A 213 -14.70 -17.83 19.67
C ARG A 213 -14.83 -16.58 20.53
N LYS A 214 -15.20 -16.76 21.80
CA LYS A 214 -15.15 -15.68 22.81
C LYS A 214 -13.70 -15.46 23.25
N GLY A 215 -12.97 -14.60 22.55
CA GLY A 215 -11.61 -14.23 22.94
C GLY A 215 -11.13 -12.96 22.24
N ARG A 216 -10.48 -12.05 22.99
CA ARG A 216 -9.84 -10.84 22.44
C ARG A 216 -8.92 -11.25 21.30
N SER A 217 -9.20 -10.74 20.09
CA SER A 217 -8.24 -10.83 18.98
C SER A 217 -6.89 -10.28 19.47
N ARG A 218 -5.86 -11.14 19.49
CA ARG A 218 -4.56 -10.82 20.11
C ARG A 218 -3.66 -9.95 19.22
N LEU A 219 -4.00 -9.74 17.95
CA LEU A 219 -3.00 -9.42 16.93
C LEU A 219 -2.77 -7.93 16.63
N ILE A 220 -3.68 -7.04 17.04
CA ILE A 220 -3.40 -5.59 17.07
C ILE A 220 -3.55 -5.10 18.52
N SER A 221 -2.87 -5.79 19.45
CA SER A 221 -2.88 -5.42 20.88
C SER A 221 -1.78 -4.42 21.24
N ALA A 222 -0.79 -4.23 20.35
CA ALA A 222 0.18 -3.17 20.51
C ALA A 222 -0.41 -1.86 19.99
N PRO A 223 -0.38 -0.76 20.78
CA PRO A 223 -0.75 0.54 20.26
C PRO A 223 0.13 0.86 19.06
N LEU A 224 -0.49 1.36 17.98
CA LEU A 224 0.19 1.82 16.75
C LEU A 224 1.20 2.95 17.02
N ARG A 225 1.24 3.43 18.26
CA ARG A 225 2.13 4.47 18.76
C ARG A 225 2.85 4.00 20.00
N ASP A 226 4.08 4.45 20.15
CA ASP A 226 4.83 4.29 21.39
C ASP A 226 4.31 5.24 22.50
N ALA A 227 4.89 5.14 23.69
CA ALA A 227 4.57 6.02 24.82
C ALA A 227 4.86 7.51 24.55
N THR A 228 5.62 7.83 23.50
CA THR A 228 5.94 9.20 23.07
C THR A 228 4.99 9.69 21.97
N GLY A 229 4.01 8.87 21.57
CA GLY A 229 3.05 9.17 20.51
C GLY A 229 3.59 8.96 19.10
N ARG A 230 4.84 8.46 18.96
CA ARG A 230 5.45 8.17 17.66
C ARG A 230 4.87 6.87 17.09
N PRO A 231 4.57 6.83 15.78
CA PRO A 231 4.25 5.60 15.08
C PRO A 231 5.26 4.48 15.41
N ARG A 232 4.77 3.27 15.65
CA ARG A 232 5.61 2.08 15.74
C ARG A 232 5.53 1.29 14.44
N PRO A 233 6.61 0.60 14.05
CA PRO A 233 6.51 -0.42 13.04
C PRO A 233 5.49 -1.47 13.50
N VAL A 234 4.58 -1.86 12.63
CA VAL A 234 3.61 -2.92 12.92
C VAL A 234 3.95 -4.11 12.05
N GLU A 235 4.48 -5.15 12.67
CA GLU A 235 4.47 -6.47 12.06
C GLU A 235 3.21 -7.19 12.55
N ALA A 236 2.21 -7.25 11.68
CA ALA A 236 0.95 -7.93 11.97
C ALA A 236 0.81 -9.15 11.05
N GLU A 237 0.62 -10.31 11.67
CA GLU A 237 0.23 -11.52 10.97
C GLU A 237 -1.29 -11.53 10.82
N ILE A 238 -1.80 -11.52 9.58
CA ILE A 238 -3.23 -11.65 9.33
C ILE A 238 -3.47 -13.04 8.74
N THR A 239 -4.04 -13.93 9.55
CA THR A 239 -4.24 -15.33 9.14
C THR A 239 -5.63 -15.60 8.56
N GLU A 240 -6.58 -14.67 8.72
CA GLU A 240 -7.98 -14.93 8.35
C GLU A 240 -8.37 -14.47 6.94
N ILE A 241 -7.58 -13.62 6.27
CA ILE A 241 -7.89 -13.10 4.92
C ILE A 241 -6.75 -13.34 3.93
N GLY A 242 -7.11 -13.44 2.66
CA GLY A 242 -6.18 -13.55 1.54
C GLY A 242 -5.50 -12.26 1.15
N ALA A 243 -4.49 -12.36 0.30
CA ALA A 243 -3.78 -11.21 -0.27
C ALA A 243 -4.70 -10.24 -1.03
N GLU A 244 -5.65 -10.75 -1.84
CA GLU A 244 -6.59 -9.92 -2.60
C GLU A 244 -7.62 -9.21 -1.72
N ASP A 245 -8.13 -9.90 -0.69
CA ASP A 245 -9.08 -9.29 0.23
C ASP A 245 -8.41 -8.19 1.05
N PHE A 246 -7.14 -8.39 1.45
CA PHE A 246 -6.33 -7.36 2.08
C PHE A 246 -6.13 -6.15 1.15
N GLN A 247 -5.84 -6.36 -0.13
CA GLN A 247 -5.74 -5.29 -1.12
C GLN A 247 -7.05 -4.49 -1.23
N ARG A 248 -8.20 -5.17 -1.25
CA ARG A 248 -9.52 -4.50 -1.19
C ARG A 248 -9.69 -3.69 0.09
N MET A 249 -9.25 -4.19 1.24
CA MET A 249 -9.31 -3.42 2.48
C MET A 249 -8.42 -2.17 2.43
N ALA A 250 -7.21 -2.30 1.91
CA ALA A 250 -6.29 -1.17 1.73
C ALA A 250 -6.89 -0.11 0.79
N LEU A 251 -7.48 -0.53 -0.34
CA LEU A 251 -8.19 0.38 -1.23
C LEU A 251 -9.37 1.07 -0.52
N GLY A 252 -10.17 0.32 0.23
CA GLY A 252 -11.29 0.87 0.99
C GLY A 252 -10.85 1.91 2.02
N ALA A 253 -9.73 1.66 2.71
CA ALA A 253 -9.13 2.59 3.63
C ALA A 253 -8.67 3.88 2.92
N LEU A 254 -8.05 3.76 1.74
CA LEU A 254 -7.65 4.92 0.93
C LEU A 254 -8.85 5.74 0.45
N ILE A 255 -9.90 5.08 -0.07
CA ILE A 255 -11.16 5.73 -0.46
C ILE A 255 -11.75 6.49 0.73
N LYS A 256 -11.73 5.87 1.92
CA LYS A 256 -12.21 6.50 3.15
C LYS A 256 -11.44 7.78 3.47
N VAL A 257 -10.12 7.84 3.24
CA VAL A 257 -9.34 9.09 3.36
C VAL A 257 -9.86 10.18 2.42
N PHE A 258 -10.10 9.87 1.15
CA PHE A 258 -10.58 10.88 0.20
C PHE A 258 -12.02 11.33 0.44
N ARG A 259 -12.84 10.50 1.13
CA ARG A 259 -14.21 10.87 1.51
C ARG A 259 -14.23 11.67 2.82
N GLU A 260 -13.49 11.21 3.81
CA GLU A 260 -13.58 11.70 5.19
C GLU A 260 -12.50 12.72 5.56
N GLY A 261 -11.42 12.80 4.77
CA GLY A 261 -10.25 13.63 5.02
C GLY A 261 -9.29 13.04 6.04
N ILE A 262 -8.28 13.84 6.41
CA ILE A 262 -7.31 13.51 7.47
C ILE A 262 -7.94 13.82 8.83
N LYS A 263 -8.21 12.77 9.60
CA LYS A 263 -8.91 12.84 10.90
C LYS A 263 -7.98 12.69 12.10
N ASP A 264 -6.93 11.89 11.98
CA ASP A 264 -5.98 11.66 13.05
C ASP A 264 -5.26 12.97 13.40
N THR A 265 -5.29 13.30 14.69
CA THR A 265 -4.81 14.59 15.20
C THR A 265 -3.31 14.76 15.02
N TRP A 266 -2.54 13.67 15.17
CA TRP A 266 -1.10 13.70 14.98
C TRP A 266 -0.75 13.80 13.50
N VAL A 267 -1.43 13.05 12.62
CA VAL A 267 -1.21 13.14 11.18
C VAL A 267 -1.46 14.55 10.69
N LYS A 268 -2.59 15.14 11.12
CA LYS A 268 -2.98 16.51 10.81
C LYS A 268 -2.01 17.54 11.40
N SER A 269 -1.58 17.35 12.65
CA SER A 269 -0.62 18.25 13.29
C SER A 269 0.71 18.26 12.53
N MET A 270 1.23 17.10 12.17
CA MET A 270 2.50 17.00 11.47
C MET A 270 2.43 17.55 10.04
N SER A 271 1.35 17.27 9.30
CA SER A 271 1.16 17.86 7.96
C SER A 271 1.04 19.38 8.04
N ASN A 272 0.27 19.92 8.99
CA ASN A 272 0.11 21.36 9.14
C ASN A 272 1.41 22.08 9.52
N ARG A 273 2.31 21.44 10.27
CA ARG A 273 3.64 21.98 10.57
C ARG A 273 4.50 22.18 9.32
N LEU A 274 4.28 21.38 8.28
CA LEU A 274 4.95 21.59 6.98
C LEU A 274 4.25 22.60 6.12
N LEU A 275 2.92 22.56 6.08
CA LEU A 275 2.13 23.51 5.30
C LEU A 275 2.28 24.96 5.82
N SER A 276 2.74 25.14 7.06
CA SER A 276 3.10 26.45 7.61
C SER A 276 4.48 26.95 7.19
N ILE A 277 5.30 26.14 6.52
CA ILE A 277 6.58 26.60 5.95
C ILE A 277 6.25 27.51 4.76
N SER A 278 6.66 28.77 4.87
CA SER A 278 6.57 29.78 3.81
C SER A 278 7.95 30.09 3.22
N ASP A 279 7.97 30.85 2.13
CA ASP A 279 9.20 31.34 1.50
C ASP A 279 10.08 32.17 2.45
N GLU A 280 9.50 32.74 3.52
CA GLU A 280 10.23 33.50 4.52
C GLU A 280 11.04 32.62 5.48
N SER A 281 10.74 31.32 5.55
CA SER A 281 11.39 30.36 6.46
C SER A 281 12.86 30.14 6.11
N GLY A 282 13.25 30.37 4.85
CA GLY A 282 14.59 30.15 4.32
C GLY A 282 14.97 28.68 4.22
N CYS A 283 15.06 28.17 2.99
CA CYS A 283 15.59 26.84 2.70
C CYS A 283 17.11 26.87 2.55
N VAL A 284 17.76 25.84 3.09
CA VAL A 284 19.21 25.73 3.14
C VAL A 284 19.65 24.43 2.49
N LEU A 285 20.67 24.51 1.64
CA LEU A 285 21.30 23.36 1.00
C LEU A 285 22.17 22.60 2.01
N LYS A 286 22.04 21.27 2.07
CA LYS A 286 22.82 20.36 2.93
C LYS A 286 23.26 19.13 2.12
N GLY A 287 24.29 18.45 2.62
CA GLY A 287 24.75 17.16 2.06
C GLY A 287 25.63 17.30 0.82
N ALA A 288 25.81 16.21 0.07
CA ALA A 288 26.57 16.24 -1.19
C ALA A 288 25.63 16.45 -2.40
N ILE A 289 26.17 16.71 -3.59
CA ILE A 289 25.38 16.95 -4.82
C ILE A 289 24.64 15.70 -5.33
N ASP A 290 25.14 14.54 -4.94
CA ASP A 290 24.65 13.21 -5.23
C ASP A 290 23.55 12.78 -4.24
N THR A 291 23.52 13.40 -3.06
CA THR A 291 22.47 13.24 -2.05
C THR A 291 21.93 14.62 -1.68
N VAL A 292 21.49 15.42 -2.67
CA VAL A 292 21.04 16.80 -2.43
C VAL A 292 19.95 16.79 -1.36
N ARG A 293 20.26 17.37 -0.20
CA ARG A 293 19.32 17.55 0.90
C ARG A 293 19.02 19.03 1.03
N VAL A 294 17.74 19.39 1.10
CA VAL A 294 17.33 20.75 1.39
C VAL A 294 16.57 20.76 2.70
N SER A 295 17.02 21.62 3.62
CA SER A 295 16.41 21.81 4.93
C SER A 295 15.57 23.08 4.90
N CYS A 296 14.26 22.96 5.14
CA CYS A 296 13.35 24.09 5.27
C CYS A 296 12.67 23.98 6.64
N GLY A 297 13.19 24.70 7.64
CA GLY A 297 12.74 24.57 9.03
C GLY A 297 12.84 23.13 9.55
N PRO A 298 11.73 22.51 10.05
CA PRO A 298 11.73 21.14 10.54
C PRO A 298 11.74 20.08 9.43
N ALA A 299 11.61 20.48 8.17
CA ALA A 299 11.58 19.61 7.02
C ALA A 299 12.99 19.37 6.46
N ILE A 300 13.29 18.13 6.09
CA ILE A 300 14.46 17.79 5.28
C ILE A 300 13.96 17.00 4.08
N LEU A 301 14.14 17.58 2.89
CA LEU A 301 13.82 16.96 1.62
C LEU A 301 15.10 16.39 1.00
N THR A 302 15.07 15.13 0.61
CA THR A 302 16.11 14.49 -0.20
C THR A 302 15.52 14.18 -1.57
N PHE A 303 16.09 14.78 -2.60
CA PHE A 303 15.65 14.55 -3.98
C PHE A 303 16.11 13.17 -4.47
N GLY A 304 15.29 12.49 -5.26
CA GLY A 304 15.59 11.15 -5.75
C GLY A 304 14.35 10.42 -6.25
N ASN A 305 14.52 9.12 -6.52
CA ASN A 305 13.41 8.23 -6.85
C ASN A 305 13.48 6.96 -5.98
N PRO A 306 12.65 6.82 -4.93
CA PRO A 306 11.66 7.80 -4.48
C PRO A 306 12.30 9.00 -3.78
N ALA A 307 11.63 10.16 -3.81
CA ALA A 307 12.00 11.29 -2.97
C ALA A 307 11.69 10.99 -1.49
N VAL A 308 12.54 11.47 -0.58
CA VAL A 308 12.38 11.26 0.86
C VAL A 308 12.14 12.58 1.55
N LEU A 309 11.07 12.67 2.34
CA LEU A 309 10.75 13.82 3.17
C LEU A 309 10.79 13.42 4.64
N GLU A 310 11.61 14.10 5.43
CA GLU A 310 11.68 13.94 6.88
C GLU A 310 11.10 15.17 7.58
N ILE A 311 10.32 14.96 8.65
CA ILE A 311 9.75 16.03 9.47
C ILE A 311 10.16 15.79 10.92
N ALA A 312 10.94 16.71 11.49
CA ALA A 312 11.44 16.57 12.85
C ALA A 312 12.10 15.20 13.12
N GLY A 313 12.83 14.68 12.12
CA GLY A 313 13.52 13.38 12.17
C GLY A 313 12.64 12.16 11.89
N ILE A 314 11.38 12.33 11.52
CA ILE A 314 10.46 11.24 11.15
C ILE A 314 10.34 11.20 9.64
N GLN A 315 10.61 10.05 9.01
CA GLN A 315 10.34 9.86 7.58
C GLN A 315 8.84 9.91 7.31
N TRP A 316 8.44 10.95 6.59
CA TRP A 316 7.04 11.26 6.30
C TRP A 316 6.61 10.79 4.92
N ALA A 317 7.53 10.83 3.96
CA ALA A 317 7.36 10.25 2.62
C ALA A 317 8.65 9.58 2.16
N GLY A 318 8.54 8.61 1.26
CA GLY A 318 9.67 7.88 0.68
C GLY A 318 9.69 6.42 1.12
N THR A 319 10.71 6.02 1.88
CA THR A 319 10.88 4.63 2.37
C THR A 319 9.95 4.25 3.50
N ALA A 320 9.44 5.23 4.24
CA ALA A 320 8.38 5.09 5.22
C ALA A 320 7.42 6.27 5.09
N PHE A 321 6.14 6.06 5.42
CA PHE A 321 5.13 7.10 5.33
C PHE A 321 4.54 7.42 6.68
N ALA A 322 4.61 8.70 7.03
CA ALA A 322 4.22 9.21 8.34
C ALA A 322 4.80 8.37 9.49
N GLY A 323 6.04 7.88 9.37
CA GLY A 323 6.73 7.05 10.36
C GLY A 323 6.19 5.62 10.52
N PHE A 324 5.17 5.21 9.77
CA PHE A 324 4.64 3.85 9.81
C PHE A 324 5.45 2.93 8.89
N GLU A 325 5.94 1.84 9.46
CA GLU A 325 6.58 0.75 8.75
C GLU A 325 5.81 -0.54 9.08
N GLY A 326 4.93 -0.96 8.17
CA GLY A 326 4.04 -2.09 8.42
C GLY A 326 4.26 -3.22 7.43
N ARG A 327 4.52 -4.44 7.92
CA ARG A 327 4.55 -5.65 7.08
C ARG A 327 3.40 -6.57 7.49
N TYR A 328 2.62 -6.97 6.50
CA TYR A 328 1.53 -7.92 6.67
C TYR A 328 1.91 -9.25 6.04
N ARG A 329 1.81 -10.34 6.82
CA ARG A 329 1.92 -11.71 6.30
C ARG A 329 0.54 -12.19 5.91
N LEU A 330 0.37 -12.54 4.64
CA LEU A 330 -0.91 -12.87 4.02
C LEU A 330 -0.80 -14.23 3.32
N SER A 331 -1.92 -14.95 3.25
CA SER A 331 -2.01 -16.17 2.44
C SER A 331 -2.16 -15.81 0.95
N SER A 332 -1.26 -16.32 0.12
CA SER A 332 -1.39 -16.29 -1.35
C SER A 332 -2.30 -17.39 -1.90
N ALA A 333 -2.46 -18.48 -1.15
CA ALA A 333 -3.17 -19.68 -1.61
C ALA A 333 -4.69 -19.58 -1.47
N TRP A 334 -5.23 -18.48 -0.95
CA TRP A 334 -6.66 -18.32 -0.70
C TRP A 334 -7.07 -16.85 -0.65
N SER A 335 -8.18 -16.52 -1.31
CA SER A 335 -8.94 -15.28 -1.10
C SER A 335 -10.45 -15.53 -1.26
N TYR A 336 -11.29 -14.74 -0.56
CA TYR A 336 -12.75 -14.77 -0.75
C TYR A 336 -13.14 -14.24 -2.13
N SER A 337 -12.41 -13.23 -2.61
CA SER A 337 -12.60 -12.62 -3.93
C SER A 337 -12.49 -13.66 -5.05
N GLU A 338 -11.35 -14.34 -5.16
CA GLU A 338 -11.06 -15.36 -6.17
C GLU A 338 -12.05 -16.52 -6.10
N THR A 339 -12.34 -16.98 -4.87
CA THR A 339 -13.31 -18.06 -4.65
C THR A 339 -14.69 -17.70 -5.19
N LEU A 340 -15.11 -16.47 -4.96
CA LEU A 340 -16.43 -16.00 -5.34
C LEU A 340 -16.51 -15.76 -6.86
N ASP A 341 -15.44 -15.30 -7.50
CA ASP A 341 -15.33 -15.21 -8.95
C ASP A 341 -15.38 -16.60 -9.61
N HIS A 342 -14.68 -17.59 -9.04
CA HIS A 342 -14.83 -18.98 -9.47
C HIS A 342 -16.30 -19.42 -9.36
N LEU A 343 -17.00 -19.11 -8.26
CA LEU A 343 -18.39 -19.50 -8.07
C LEU A 343 -19.37 -18.78 -9.02
N GLN A 344 -19.02 -17.61 -9.54
CA GLN A 344 -19.80 -16.92 -10.57
C GLN A 344 -19.84 -17.67 -11.89
N SER A 345 -18.77 -18.41 -12.21
CA SER A 345 -18.70 -19.23 -13.44
C SER A 345 -19.59 -20.48 -13.41
N ILE A 346 -20.17 -20.80 -12.24
CA ILE A 346 -20.93 -22.03 -12.02
C ILE A 346 -22.44 -21.74 -11.94
N GLY A 347 -23.23 -22.33 -12.83
CA GLY A 347 -24.67 -22.03 -12.98
C GLY A 347 -25.53 -22.08 -11.70
N LYS A 348 -25.28 -23.00 -10.76
CA LYS A 348 -26.07 -23.12 -9.51
C LYS A 348 -25.74 -22.07 -8.45
N SER A 349 -24.49 -21.60 -8.39
CA SER A 349 -24.01 -20.61 -7.41
C SER A 349 -23.87 -19.20 -7.99
N SER A 350 -23.91 -19.08 -9.32
CA SER A 350 -23.57 -17.87 -10.05
C SER A 350 -24.36 -16.65 -9.60
N ARG A 351 -25.68 -16.77 -9.46
CA ARG A 351 -26.54 -15.66 -9.05
C ARG A 351 -26.21 -15.18 -7.63
N ILE A 352 -26.05 -16.10 -6.69
CA ILE A 352 -25.72 -15.77 -5.30
C ILE A 352 -24.35 -15.09 -5.25
N ALA A 353 -23.34 -15.70 -5.88
CA ALA A 353 -22.01 -15.14 -5.95
C ALA A 353 -22.02 -13.73 -6.56
N SER A 354 -22.67 -13.53 -7.70
CA SER A 354 -22.78 -12.22 -8.36
C SER A 354 -23.45 -11.16 -7.47
N ASP A 355 -24.53 -11.51 -6.76
CA ASP A 355 -25.23 -10.59 -5.85
C ASP A 355 -24.35 -10.15 -4.67
N TYR A 356 -23.50 -11.03 -4.14
CA TYR A 356 -22.56 -10.69 -3.06
C TYR A 356 -21.33 -9.93 -3.57
N ALA A 357 -20.79 -10.25 -4.76
CA ALA A 357 -19.72 -9.46 -5.38
C ALA A 357 -20.15 -8.01 -5.56
N LYS A 358 -21.35 -7.79 -6.11
CA LYS A 358 -21.88 -6.44 -6.31
C LYS A 358 -22.06 -5.67 -5.00
N ARG A 359 -22.56 -6.34 -3.95
CA ARG A 359 -22.67 -5.72 -2.62
C ARG A 359 -21.30 -5.36 -2.05
N SER A 360 -20.31 -6.22 -2.24
CA SER A 360 -18.93 -5.94 -1.85
C SER A 360 -18.39 -4.69 -2.54
N GLU A 361 -18.59 -4.55 -3.86
CA GLU A 361 -18.21 -3.36 -4.62
C GLU A 361 -18.95 -2.08 -4.16
N ASP A 362 -20.25 -2.19 -3.89
CA ASP A 362 -21.07 -1.09 -3.37
C ASP A 362 -20.61 -0.65 -1.96
N SER A 363 -20.14 -1.59 -1.13
CA SER A 363 -19.56 -1.31 0.18
C SER A 363 -18.17 -0.67 0.05
N LEU A 364 -17.33 -1.21 -0.85
CA LEU A 364 -15.98 -0.74 -1.10
C LEU A 364 -15.94 0.69 -1.66
N SER A 365 -16.81 1.01 -2.61
CA SER A 365 -16.96 2.37 -3.18
C SER A 365 -17.34 3.41 -2.12
N LYS A 366 -17.94 2.97 -1.01
CA LYS A 366 -18.27 3.82 0.14
C LYS A 366 -17.15 3.87 1.18
N GLY A 367 -16.01 3.22 0.95
CA GLY A 367 -14.93 3.10 1.93
C GLY A 367 -15.29 2.18 3.12
N LYS A 368 -16.28 1.29 2.96
CA LYS A 368 -16.66 0.30 3.97
C LYS A 368 -15.96 -1.04 3.69
N SER A 369 -14.64 -1.03 3.81
CA SER A 369 -13.75 -2.18 3.59
C SER A 369 -14.17 -3.45 4.36
N VAL A 370 -14.50 -3.31 5.65
CA VAL A 370 -14.90 -4.43 6.52
C VAL A 370 -16.16 -5.10 5.99
N ASP A 371 -17.18 -4.30 5.65
CA ASP A 371 -18.43 -4.81 5.11
C ASP A 371 -18.21 -5.43 3.73
N ALA A 372 -17.35 -4.84 2.90
CA ALA A 372 -17.02 -5.37 1.58
C ALA A 372 -16.39 -6.78 1.66
N VAL A 373 -15.42 -7.00 2.54
CA VAL A 373 -14.82 -8.33 2.72
C VAL A 373 -15.77 -9.29 3.41
N TRP A 374 -16.59 -8.79 4.35
CA TRP A 374 -17.61 -9.61 5.00
C TRP A 374 -18.67 -10.12 4.02
N ASP A 375 -19.12 -9.28 3.09
CA ASP A 375 -20.06 -9.66 2.03
C ASP A 375 -19.46 -10.77 1.14
N LEU A 376 -18.17 -10.69 0.79
CA LEU A 376 -17.50 -11.75 0.03
C LEU A 376 -17.48 -13.07 0.80
N ARG A 377 -17.11 -13.01 2.09
CA ARG A 377 -17.13 -14.18 2.97
C ARG A 377 -18.52 -14.81 3.04
N GLU A 378 -19.56 -14.03 3.31
CA GLU A 378 -20.92 -14.55 3.37
C GLU A 378 -21.36 -15.13 2.02
N GLY A 379 -20.98 -14.49 0.91
CA GLY A 379 -21.24 -14.99 -0.43
C GLY A 379 -20.64 -16.36 -0.69
N VAL A 380 -19.40 -16.59 -0.27
CA VAL A 380 -18.74 -17.91 -0.34
C VAL A 380 -19.48 -18.94 0.52
N GLU A 381 -19.82 -18.59 1.77
CA GLU A 381 -20.53 -19.50 2.68
C GLU A 381 -21.94 -19.86 2.19
N ARG A 382 -22.68 -18.91 1.61
CA ARG A 382 -24.04 -19.10 1.09
C ARG A 382 -24.04 -19.90 -0.20
N SER A 383 -23.11 -19.60 -1.11
CA SER A 383 -22.94 -20.33 -2.37
C SER A 383 -22.61 -21.80 -2.10
N ALA A 384 -21.67 -22.06 -1.18
CA ALA A 384 -21.31 -23.41 -0.76
C ALA A 384 -22.50 -24.21 -0.20
N LYS A 385 -23.36 -23.56 0.61
CA LYS A 385 -24.58 -24.21 1.16
C LYS A 385 -25.63 -24.48 0.09
N SER A 386 -25.76 -23.58 -0.89
CA SER A 386 -26.70 -23.72 -2.00
C SER A 386 -26.42 -24.98 -2.82
N SER A 387 -25.14 -25.21 -3.15
CA SER A 387 -24.69 -26.41 -3.85
C SER A 387 -25.03 -27.71 -3.09
N ASN A 388 -25.04 -27.69 -1.76
CA ASN A 388 -25.34 -28.89 -0.95
C ASN A 388 -26.84 -29.25 -0.88
N SER A 389 -27.73 -28.26 -1.02
CA SER A 389 -29.18 -28.48 -0.79
C SER A 389 -29.85 -29.34 -1.87
N VAL A 390 -29.29 -29.37 -3.07
CA VAL A 390 -29.85 -30.09 -4.24
C VAL A 390 -29.61 -31.61 -4.14
N ASN A 391 -28.50 -32.06 -3.54
CA ASN A 391 -28.21 -33.49 -3.37
C ASN A 391 -29.07 -34.19 -2.31
N SER A 392 -29.66 -33.45 -1.36
CA SER A 392 -30.47 -34.04 -0.28
C SER A 392 -31.91 -34.42 -0.68
N LYS A 393 -32.42 -33.93 -1.82
CA LYS A 393 -33.82 -34.15 -2.25
C LYS A 393 -34.02 -35.31 -3.24
N GLY A 394 -32.95 -36.00 -3.65
CA GLY A 394 -33.01 -37.10 -4.64
C GLY A 394 -32.99 -38.53 -4.09
N GLY A 395 -32.75 -38.73 -2.79
CA GLY A 395 -32.44 -40.06 -2.21
C GLY A 395 -33.59 -40.80 -1.53
N GLY A 396 -34.85 -40.47 -1.81
CA GLY A 396 -36.00 -40.94 -1.04
C GLY A 396 -37.13 -41.55 -1.86
N LYS A 397 -36.85 -42.61 -2.64
CA LYS A 397 -37.82 -43.67 -2.98
C LYS A 397 -37.07 -44.95 -3.34
N GLN A 398 -37.06 -45.91 -2.41
CA GLN A 398 -37.16 -47.33 -2.73
C GLN A 398 -38.33 -47.90 -1.94
#